data_AF-A0A251PJZ2-F1
#
_entry.id   AF-A0A251PJZ2-F1
#
_cell.length_a   1.000
_cell.length_b   1.000
_cell.length_c   1.000
_cell.angle_alpha   90.00
_cell.angle_beta   90.00
_cell.angle_gamma   90.00
#
_symmetry.space_group_name_H-M   'P 1'
#
loop_
_entity.id
_entity.type
_entity.pdbx_description
1 polymer ?
#
loop_
_entity_poly.entity_id
_entity_poly.type
_entity_poly.pdbx_seq_one_letter_code
_entity_poly.pdbx_strand_id
1 'polypeptide(L)'
;MAFASPNLKSIPHFLSPQPFSSQFSFLFLQTPRRAPPPAKFLHTSRRQTVPRSALREWKEYEEAVKRKDLAGALRFLQSIETQQNPIEFVNGSLPADPTLPRLGELGFVGQERDWEVLDTCLNADNMKLVGKAYGFLKDKGFLPSFGKFRNVVMEGTRDVTPTVLKTSTGLEATKFAPKKWGLSESSGPILIAFLGGISFLLSQGIDLRPNLAAVLGLAFADSVFLGGSCLAQISSYWPPNRRRILIHEAGHLLIAYLMGCPIRGVILDPVVAMQMGIQGQAGTQFWDEKMANDLAEGRLDGSAFDRYCMVLFAGIAAEALVYGEAEGGENDENLFRSICVLLQPPLSVAEEMSNQARWSLLQSYNLLKWHKNAHRAAVEALGSGNGLSVVIRSIEEAILANR
;
A
#
# COMPACT_ATOMS: atom_id res chain seq x y z
N MET A 1 6.41 -21.10 -53.22
CA MET A 1 7.60 -21.94 -53.06
C MET A 1 7.81 -22.17 -51.58
N ALA A 2 7.66 -23.43 -51.15
CA ALA A 2 7.87 -23.88 -49.79
C ALA A 2 9.36 -24.13 -49.54
N PHE A 3 9.89 -23.74 -48.38
CA PHE A 3 11.04 -24.34 -47.67
C PHE A 3 11.01 -23.77 -46.23
N ALA A 4 10.61 -24.55 -45.22
CA ALA A 4 11.39 -25.54 -44.48
C ALA A 4 12.05 -24.95 -43.22
N SER A 5 11.53 -25.35 -42.06
CA SER A 5 12.13 -25.14 -40.72
C SER A 5 13.39 -26.00 -40.55
N PRO A 6 14.38 -25.57 -39.75
CA PRO A 6 15.33 -26.48 -39.16
C PRO A 6 15.03 -26.69 -37.67
N ASN A 7 15.01 -27.97 -37.31
CA ASN A 7 15.09 -28.48 -35.96
C ASN A 7 16.48 -29.15 -35.89
N LEU A 8 17.31 -28.86 -34.89
CA LEU A 8 18.00 -29.90 -34.11
C LEU A 8 18.88 -29.33 -32.98
N LYS A 9 18.75 -30.04 -31.86
CA LYS A 9 19.58 -30.09 -30.65
C LYS A 9 21.08 -30.24 -30.94
N SER A 10 21.94 -29.55 -30.18
CA SER A 10 23.10 -30.13 -29.46
C SER A 10 23.76 -29.09 -28.52
N ILE A 11 24.21 -29.56 -27.37
CA ILE A 11 24.78 -28.84 -26.19
C ILE A 11 26.32 -28.82 -26.33
N PRO A 12 27.08 -27.91 -25.69
CA PRO A 12 27.73 -28.30 -24.43
C PRO A 12 27.75 -27.21 -23.34
N HIS A 13 27.80 -27.71 -22.10
CA HIS A 13 28.13 -27.02 -20.86
C HIS A 13 29.34 -26.08 -20.98
N PHE A 14 29.34 -24.94 -20.26
CA PHE A 14 30.47 -24.52 -19.42
C PHE A 14 30.12 -23.31 -18.51
N LEU A 15 30.50 -23.46 -17.24
CA LEU A 15 30.88 -22.44 -16.23
C LEU A 15 29.84 -21.51 -15.59
N SER A 16 29.46 -21.94 -14.39
CA SER A 16 29.11 -21.12 -13.23
C SER A 16 30.26 -20.17 -12.81
N PRO A 17 29.95 -18.98 -12.27
CA PRO A 17 30.83 -18.30 -11.32
C PRO A 17 30.21 -18.29 -9.92
N GLN A 18 31.00 -18.78 -8.96
CA GLN A 18 30.77 -18.73 -7.52
C GLN A 18 30.74 -17.28 -6.98
N PRO A 19 30.06 -17.04 -5.84
CA PRO A 19 30.03 -15.74 -5.18
C PRO A 19 31.33 -15.46 -4.40
N PHE A 20 31.83 -14.23 -4.54
CA PHE A 20 32.97 -13.70 -3.79
C PHE A 20 32.71 -13.69 -2.28
N SER A 21 33.53 -14.43 -1.54
CA SER A 21 33.73 -14.26 -0.10
C SER A 21 34.64 -13.06 0.17
N SER A 22 34.23 -12.12 1.02
CA SER A 22 35.18 -11.21 1.69
C SER A 22 35.18 -11.51 3.18
N GLN A 23 36.25 -12.17 3.61
CA GLN A 23 36.72 -12.22 4.98
C GLN A 23 37.24 -10.82 5.33
N PHE A 24 36.74 -10.23 6.42
CA PHE A 24 37.51 -9.26 7.18
C PHE A 24 37.51 -9.74 8.63
N SER A 25 38.70 -10.07 9.11
CA SER A 25 38.98 -10.35 10.51
C SER A 25 40.24 -9.59 10.92
N PHE A 26 40.21 -9.24 12.21
CA PHE A 26 41.28 -8.76 13.07
C PHE A 26 41.54 -7.25 13.09
N LEU A 27 41.30 -6.67 14.28
CA LEU A 27 42.42 -6.26 15.13
C LEU A 27 42.00 -6.29 16.61
N PHE A 28 42.68 -7.17 17.35
CA PHE A 28 42.74 -7.25 18.80
C PHE A 28 43.51 -6.03 19.34
N LEU A 29 43.02 -5.42 20.43
CA LEU A 29 43.87 -4.68 21.36
C LEU A 29 43.57 -5.17 22.79
N GLN A 30 44.62 -5.62 23.48
CA GLN A 30 44.57 -6.16 24.85
C GLN A 30 45.03 -5.13 25.89
N THR A 31 44.12 -4.82 26.83
CA THR A 31 44.32 -4.60 28.30
C THR A 31 45.06 -3.33 28.80
N PRO A 32 44.76 -2.78 30.01
CA PRO A 32 44.97 -3.44 31.31
C PRO A 32 43.81 -3.41 32.34
N ARG A 33 43.90 -4.33 33.30
CA ARG A 33 43.06 -4.54 34.50
C ARG A 33 42.99 -3.32 35.43
N ARG A 34 41.81 -3.05 36.02
CA ARG A 34 41.68 -2.29 37.28
C ARG A 34 40.50 -2.81 38.14
N ALA A 35 40.69 -2.76 39.45
CA ALA A 35 39.96 -3.40 40.55
C ALA A 35 38.48 -2.93 40.75
N PRO A 36 37.64 -3.65 41.54
CA PRO A 36 36.20 -3.48 41.56
C PRO A 36 35.72 -2.38 42.53
N PRO A 37 34.59 -1.69 42.27
CA PRO A 37 33.92 -0.82 43.25
C PRO A 37 32.90 -1.61 44.10
N PRO A 38 32.44 -1.06 45.24
CA PRO A 38 31.76 -1.81 46.30
C PRO A 38 30.30 -2.13 45.98
N ALA A 39 29.82 -3.20 46.61
CA ALA A 39 28.49 -3.77 46.45
C ALA A 39 27.36 -2.76 46.69
N LYS A 40 26.44 -2.67 45.72
CA LYS A 40 25.12 -2.05 45.89
C LYS A 40 24.05 -2.96 45.31
N PHE A 41 23.19 -3.43 46.22
CA PHE A 41 21.87 -4.04 46.05
C PHE A 41 21.56 -4.72 44.71
N LEU A 42 21.66 -6.04 44.71
CA LEU A 42 21.06 -6.91 43.69
C LEU A 42 19.53 -6.75 43.72
N HIS A 43 18.97 -5.94 42.83
CA HIS A 43 17.68 -6.31 42.27
C HIS A 43 17.95 -7.48 41.32
N THR A 44 17.58 -8.67 41.76
CA THR A 44 17.53 -9.86 40.90
C THR A 44 16.55 -9.58 39.76
N SER A 45 17.06 -9.09 38.63
CA SER A 45 16.34 -9.17 37.36
C SER A 45 16.23 -10.66 37.04
N ARG A 46 15.06 -11.23 37.33
CA ARG A 46 14.69 -12.57 36.93
C ARG A 46 14.74 -12.58 35.40
N ARG A 47 15.82 -13.15 34.85
CA ARG A 47 15.95 -13.42 33.43
C ARG A 47 14.79 -14.36 33.05
N GLN A 48 13.71 -13.77 32.55
CA GLN A 48 12.53 -14.52 32.09
C GLN A 48 12.96 -15.32 30.86
N THR A 49 13.20 -16.61 31.07
CA THR A 49 13.35 -17.57 29.99
C THR A 49 11.95 -17.85 29.43
N VAL A 50 11.66 -17.34 28.25
CA VAL A 50 10.48 -17.72 27.47
C VAL A 50 10.46 -19.25 27.32
N PRO A 51 9.35 -19.95 27.59
CA PRO A 51 9.29 -21.39 27.46
C PRO A 51 9.64 -21.82 26.03
N ARG A 52 10.53 -22.81 25.90
CA ARG A 52 11.05 -23.31 24.61
C ARG A 52 9.97 -23.86 23.67
N SER A 53 8.81 -24.28 24.19
CA SER A 53 7.65 -24.73 23.39
C SER A 53 6.96 -23.57 22.69
N ALA A 54 6.65 -22.48 23.42
CA ALA A 54 6.09 -21.26 22.83
C ALA A 54 7.04 -20.67 21.77
N LEU A 55 8.35 -20.64 22.03
CA LEU A 55 9.34 -20.20 21.02
C LEU A 55 9.33 -21.07 19.75
N ARG A 56 8.96 -22.35 19.84
CA ARG A 56 8.88 -23.26 18.70
C ARG A 56 7.57 -23.10 17.94
N GLU A 57 6.46 -22.89 18.63
CA GLU A 57 5.15 -22.61 18.04
C GLU A 57 5.16 -21.27 17.29
N TRP A 58 5.68 -20.20 17.92
CA TRP A 58 5.82 -18.89 17.25
C TRP A 58 6.81 -18.92 16.08
N LYS A 59 7.70 -19.90 16.01
CA LYS A 59 8.56 -20.12 14.85
C LYS A 59 7.74 -20.58 13.63
N GLU A 60 6.67 -21.36 13.82
CA GLU A 60 5.79 -21.78 12.72
C GLU A 60 5.02 -20.58 12.16
N TYR A 61 4.59 -19.66 13.03
CA TYR A 61 4.01 -18.38 12.62
C TYR A 61 5.01 -17.50 11.88
N GLU A 62 6.21 -17.27 12.44
CA GLU A 62 7.26 -16.49 11.78
C GLU A 62 7.66 -17.11 10.43
N GLU A 63 7.68 -18.43 10.32
CA GLU A 63 7.92 -19.11 9.06
C GLU A 63 6.75 -18.95 8.08
N ALA A 64 5.51 -18.96 8.54
CA ALA A 64 4.34 -18.67 7.71
C ALA A 64 4.37 -17.21 7.21
N VAL A 65 4.71 -16.26 8.07
CA VAL A 65 4.88 -14.84 7.70
C VAL A 65 6.03 -14.67 6.70
N LYS A 66 7.19 -15.30 6.94
CA LYS A 66 8.32 -15.31 5.99
C LYS A 66 7.97 -15.95 4.65
N ARG A 67 7.18 -17.03 4.68
CA ARG A 67 6.65 -17.71 3.49
C ARG A 67 5.47 -16.96 2.85
N LYS A 68 5.01 -15.87 3.46
CA LYS A 68 3.86 -15.07 3.01
C LYS A 68 2.57 -15.89 2.89
N ASP A 69 2.43 -16.91 3.74
CA ASP A 69 1.24 -17.77 3.82
C ASP A 69 0.22 -17.19 4.80
N LEU A 70 -0.69 -16.35 4.28
CA LEU A 70 -1.76 -15.75 5.07
C LEU A 70 -2.69 -16.80 5.70
N ALA A 71 -2.99 -17.90 5.00
CA ALA A 71 -3.89 -18.92 5.51
C ALA A 71 -3.23 -19.69 6.67
N GLY A 72 -1.93 -19.99 6.57
CA GLY A 72 -1.14 -20.56 7.65
C GLY A 72 -1.05 -19.66 8.86
N ALA A 73 -0.73 -18.37 8.65
CA ALA A 73 -0.65 -17.38 9.72
C ALA A 73 -1.97 -17.23 10.47
N LEU A 74 -3.10 -17.11 9.75
CA LEU A 74 -4.44 -17.01 10.37
C LEU A 74 -4.85 -18.27 11.13
N ARG A 75 -4.60 -19.47 10.58
CA ARG A 75 -4.90 -20.73 11.27
C ARG A 75 -4.14 -20.83 12.58
N PHE A 76 -2.86 -20.44 12.59
CA PHE A 76 -2.05 -20.44 13.79
C PHE A 76 -2.61 -19.47 14.84
N LEU A 77 -2.88 -18.22 14.45
CA LEU A 77 -3.43 -17.20 15.35
C LEU A 77 -4.78 -17.62 15.96
N GLN A 78 -5.67 -18.22 15.16
CA GLN A 78 -6.95 -18.76 15.64
C GLN A 78 -6.76 -19.98 16.56
N SER A 79 -5.76 -20.82 16.30
CA SER A 79 -5.47 -21.99 17.14
C SER A 79 -4.98 -21.58 18.54
N ILE A 80 -4.15 -20.54 18.64
CA ILE A 80 -3.72 -19.96 19.92
C ILE A 80 -4.92 -19.37 20.67
N GLU A 81 -5.80 -18.65 19.98
CA GLU A 81 -7.00 -18.09 20.60
C GLU A 81 -7.93 -19.17 21.16
N THR A 82 -8.13 -20.26 20.41
CA THR A 82 -8.93 -21.42 20.86
C THR A 82 -8.32 -22.09 22.08
N GLN A 83 -6.98 -22.07 22.22
CA GLN A 83 -6.28 -22.57 23.39
C GLN A 83 -6.31 -21.58 24.58
N GLN A 84 -6.40 -20.28 24.32
CA GLN A 84 -6.49 -19.23 25.35
C GLN A 84 -7.91 -19.05 25.91
N ASN A 85 -8.94 -19.32 25.10
CA ASN A 85 -10.35 -19.31 25.49
C ASN A 85 -10.97 -20.71 25.40
N PRO A 86 -10.66 -21.65 26.31
CA PRO A 86 -11.44 -22.87 26.42
C PRO A 86 -12.82 -22.47 26.94
N ILE A 87 -13.84 -22.65 26.09
CA ILE A 87 -15.25 -22.54 26.47
C ILE A 87 -15.47 -23.39 27.74
N GLU A 88 -15.98 -22.77 28.81
CA GLU A 88 -16.46 -23.46 30.00
C GLU A 88 -17.54 -24.47 29.60
N PHE A 89 -17.15 -25.73 29.43
CA PHE A 89 -18.05 -26.86 29.35
C PHE A 89 -17.47 -28.01 30.18
N VAL A 90 -17.37 -27.85 31.49
CA VAL A 90 -17.47 -28.99 32.43
C VAL A 90 -18.08 -28.50 33.75
N ASN A 91 -19.34 -28.88 33.98
CA ASN A 91 -19.88 -29.02 35.33
C ASN A 91 -19.01 -30.01 36.11
N GLY A 92 -18.38 -29.59 37.20
CA GLY A 92 -17.65 -30.52 38.07
C GLY A 92 -16.60 -29.85 38.92
N SER A 93 -16.98 -29.54 40.15
CA SER A 93 -16.13 -29.16 41.27
C SER A 93 -14.90 -30.05 41.42
N LEU A 94 -13.70 -29.46 41.61
CA LEU A 94 -12.56 -29.92 42.43
C LEU A 94 -11.46 -28.82 42.48
N PRO A 95 -10.60 -28.78 43.52
CA PRO A 95 -9.96 -27.56 44.01
C PRO A 95 -8.66 -27.16 43.27
N ALA A 96 -8.38 -25.87 43.32
CA ALA A 96 -7.25 -25.19 42.68
C ALA A 96 -5.89 -25.61 43.25
N ASP A 97 -4.97 -25.97 42.35
CA ASP A 97 -3.54 -26.19 42.60
C ASP A 97 -2.75 -24.88 42.32
N PRO A 98 -1.92 -24.34 43.24
CA PRO A 98 -1.45 -22.96 43.16
C PRO A 98 -0.15 -22.76 42.34
N THR A 99 0.21 -23.67 41.44
CA THR A 99 1.54 -23.69 40.78
C THR A 99 1.62 -23.18 39.34
N LEU A 100 0.55 -22.61 38.77
CA LEU A 100 0.57 -22.07 37.41
C LEU A 100 1.03 -20.59 37.39
N PRO A 101 2.10 -20.22 36.65
CA PRO A 101 2.50 -18.83 36.52
C PRO A 101 1.38 -18.03 35.84
N ARG A 102 1.06 -16.85 36.37
CA ARG A 102 0.04 -15.95 35.82
C ARG A 102 0.25 -15.73 34.31
N LEU A 103 -0.71 -16.22 33.53
CA LEU A 103 -0.79 -16.25 32.06
C LEU A 103 -0.93 -14.86 31.39
N GLY A 104 -0.60 -13.77 32.09
CA GLY A 104 -0.74 -12.40 31.57
C GLY A 104 0.48 -11.90 30.80
N GLU A 105 1.69 -12.38 31.10
CA GLU A 105 2.92 -11.88 30.49
C GLU A 105 3.27 -12.54 29.14
N LEU A 106 2.70 -13.71 28.82
CA LEU A 106 2.80 -14.35 27.49
C LEU A 106 1.94 -13.65 26.43
N GLY A 107 0.91 -12.92 26.84
CA GLY A 107 0.03 -12.16 25.95
C GLY A 107 0.75 -10.97 25.31
N PHE A 108 1.58 -10.24 26.07
CA PHE A 108 2.28 -9.04 25.60
C PHE A 108 3.27 -9.30 24.45
N VAL A 109 3.95 -10.45 24.43
CA VAL A 109 4.92 -10.81 23.37
C VAL A 109 4.22 -11.33 22.10
N GLY A 110 3.02 -11.88 22.24
CA GLY A 110 2.17 -12.24 21.09
C GLY A 110 1.46 -11.03 20.48
N GLN A 111 1.15 -10.04 21.31
CA GLN A 111 0.35 -8.88 20.93
C GLN A 111 1.01 -8.01 19.84
N GLU A 112 2.34 -7.89 19.82
CA GLU A 112 3.05 -7.20 18.73
C GLU A 112 3.13 -8.03 17.44
N ARG A 113 3.18 -9.36 17.55
CA ARG A 113 3.32 -10.26 16.39
C ARG A 113 2.01 -10.47 15.64
N ASP A 114 0.88 -10.26 16.30
CA ASP A 114 -0.44 -10.34 15.67
C ASP A 114 -0.55 -9.38 14.48
N TRP A 115 0.10 -8.20 14.52
CA TRP A 115 0.09 -7.22 13.42
C TRP A 115 0.80 -7.72 12.16
N GLU A 116 1.81 -8.59 12.29
CA GLU A 116 2.62 -9.09 11.19
C GLU A 116 1.79 -9.91 10.17
N VAL A 117 0.60 -10.38 10.56
CA VAL A 117 -0.34 -11.04 9.65
C VAL A 117 -0.69 -10.15 8.47
N LEU A 118 -0.71 -8.83 8.65
CA LEU A 118 -0.99 -7.86 7.59
C LEU A 118 0.10 -7.84 6.51
N ASP A 119 1.35 -8.18 6.84
CA ASP A 119 2.43 -8.24 5.87
C ASP A 119 2.28 -9.44 4.92
N THR A 120 1.53 -10.46 5.34
CA THR A 120 1.22 -11.62 4.49
C THR A 120 0.10 -11.33 3.49
N CYS A 121 -0.71 -10.29 3.71
CA CYS A 121 -1.84 -9.94 2.85
C CYS A 121 -1.41 -9.61 1.41
N LEU A 122 -0.22 -9.04 1.20
CA LEU A 122 0.25 -8.61 -0.13
C LEU A 122 0.23 -9.75 -1.16
N ASN A 123 0.55 -10.98 -0.72
CA ASN A 123 0.68 -12.15 -1.58
C ASN A 123 -0.55 -13.07 -1.52
N ALA A 124 -1.62 -12.65 -0.83
CA ALA A 124 -2.82 -13.46 -0.70
C ALA A 124 -3.67 -13.42 -1.97
N ASP A 125 -3.85 -14.56 -2.62
CA ASP A 125 -4.69 -14.65 -3.83
C ASP A 125 -6.19 -14.46 -3.53
N ASN A 126 -6.61 -14.75 -2.30
CA ASN A 126 -8.02 -14.69 -1.88
C ASN A 126 -8.29 -13.48 -0.99
N MET A 127 -8.98 -12.48 -1.54
CA MET A 127 -9.37 -11.26 -0.82
C MET A 127 -10.29 -11.49 0.39
N LYS A 128 -11.05 -12.60 0.42
CA LYS A 128 -11.84 -12.96 1.60
C LYS A 128 -10.97 -13.31 2.81
N LEU A 129 -9.76 -13.85 2.58
CA LEU A 129 -8.80 -14.10 3.66
C LEU A 129 -8.24 -12.79 4.21
N VAL A 130 -7.97 -11.81 3.35
CA VAL A 130 -7.57 -10.46 3.77
C VAL A 130 -8.67 -9.84 4.65
N GLY A 131 -9.94 -9.94 4.24
CA GLY A 131 -11.07 -9.51 5.07
C GLY A 131 -11.11 -10.19 6.45
N LYS A 132 -10.88 -11.50 6.50
CA LYS A 132 -10.80 -12.25 7.77
C LYS A 132 -9.64 -11.80 8.67
N ALA A 133 -8.49 -11.46 8.10
CA ALA A 133 -7.35 -10.95 8.87
C ALA A 133 -7.67 -9.60 9.54
N TYR A 134 -8.28 -8.68 8.81
CA TYR A 134 -8.75 -7.40 9.38
C TYR A 134 -9.84 -7.61 10.42
N GLY A 135 -10.77 -8.55 10.20
CA GLY A 135 -11.78 -8.93 11.18
C GLY A 135 -11.15 -9.42 12.49
N PHE A 136 -10.23 -10.39 12.39
CA PHE A 136 -9.50 -10.94 13.54
C PHE A 136 -8.76 -9.86 14.34
N LEU A 137 -8.04 -8.95 13.67
CA LEU A 137 -7.32 -7.88 14.35
C LEU A 137 -8.27 -6.86 14.98
N LYS A 138 -9.41 -6.58 14.35
CA LYS A 138 -10.44 -5.72 14.90
C LYS A 138 -11.07 -6.33 16.16
N ASP A 139 -11.39 -7.63 16.14
CA ASP A 139 -12.00 -8.34 17.26
C ASP A 139 -11.05 -8.40 18.48
N LYS A 140 -9.74 -8.50 18.23
CA LYS A 140 -8.70 -8.36 19.26
C LYS A 140 -8.47 -6.93 19.77
N GLY A 141 -9.12 -5.93 19.17
CA GLY A 141 -9.00 -4.52 19.58
C GLY A 141 -7.77 -3.79 19.05
N PHE A 142 -7.05 -4.36 18.08
CA PHE A 142 -5.87 -3.73 17.48
C PHE A 142 -6.20 -2.62 16.49
N LEU A 143 -7.36 -2.71 15.84
CA LEU A 143 -7.78 -1.80 14.78
C LEU A 143 -9.00 -0.95 15.19
N PRO A 144 -8.92 -0.12 16.24
CA PRO A 144 -10.06 0.64 16.75
C PRO A 144 -10.55 1.73 15.80
N SER A 145 -9.71 2.21 14.88
CA SER A 145 -10.06 3.22 13.88
C SER A 145 -10.44 2.62 12.53
N PHE A 146 -10.25 1.32 12.32
CA PHE A 146 -10.63 0.64 11.08
C PHE A 146 -12.14 0.63 10.88
N GLY A 147 -12.60 1.24 9.78
CA GLY A 147 -14.02 1.38 9.49
C GLY A 147 -14.77 2.33 10.40
N LYS A 148 -14.07 3.16 11.19
CA LYS A 148 -14.70 4.16 12.08
C LYS A 148 -15.58 5.15 11.31
N PHE A 149 -15.24 5.43 10.06
CA PHE A 149 -15.98 6.35 9.19
C PHE A 149 -16.80 5.63 8.10
N ARG A 150 -16.96 4.30 8.19
CA ARG A 150 -17.67 3.49 7.19
C ARG A 150 -19.08 3.99 6.88
N ASN A 151 -19.79 4.50 7.89
CA ASN A 151 -21.16 5.01 7.77
C ASN A 151 -21.23 6.54 7.83
N VAL A 152 -20.08 7.22 7.93
CA VAL A 152 -20.03 8.68 8.00
C VAL A 152 -19.99 9.20 6.58
N VAL A 153 -21.17 9.42 6.00
CA VAL A 153 -21.34 10.47 5.00
C VAL A 153 -21.14 11.76 5.80
N MET A 154 -20.02 12.46 5.66
CA MET A 154 -19.86 13.69 6.45
C MET A 154 -21.00 14.64 6.07
N GLU A 155 -21.64 15.22 7.09
CA GLU A 155 -22.75 16.16 6.91
C GLU A 155 -22.37 17.24 5.88
N GLY A 156 -23.08 17.23 4.76
CA GLY A 156 -22.79 18.06 3.62
C GLY A 156 -23.74 17.78 2.46
N THR A 157 -23.97 18.80 1.63
CA THR A 157 -24.82 18.68 0.45
C THR A 157 -24.24 17.64 -0.50
N ARG A 158 -25.09 16.72 -0.98
CA ARG A 158 -24.70 15.70 -1.99
C ARG A 158 -24.38 16.31 -3.35
N ASP A 159 -24.95 17.47 -3.65
CA ASP A 159 -24.58 18.29 -4.79
C ASP A 159 -23.42 19.21 -4.42
N VAL A 160 -22.24 18.90 -4.94
CA VAL A 160 -21.00 19.65 -4.75
C VAL A 160 -20.71 20.35 -6.05
N THR A 161 -21.10 21.61 -6.15
CA THR A 161 -20.73 22.47 -7.28
C THR A 161 -19.26 22.90 -7.19
N PRO A 162 -18.63 23.34 -8.30
CA PRO A 162 -17.25 23.85 -8.28
C PRO A 162 -17.03 25.00 -7.29
N THR A 163 -18.07 25.81 -7.02
CA THR A 163 -18.03 26.90 -6.04
C THR A 163 -18.01 26.37 -4.60
N VAL A 164 -18.80 25.35 -4.28
CA VAL A 164 -18.78 24.67 -2.97
C VAL A 164 -17.41 24.05 -2.72
N LEU A 165 -16.82 23.40 -3.73
CA LEU A 165 -15.49 22.82 -3.64
C LEU A 165 -14.42 23.90 -3.35
N LYS A 166 -14.48 25.04 -4.06
CA LYS A 166 -13.56 26.16 -3.86
C LYS A 166 -13.69 26.79 -2.47
N THR A 167 -14.92 27.02 -2.01
CA THR A 167 -15.18 27.59 -0.68
C THR A 167 -14.71 26.66 0.44
N SER A 168 -14.87 25.34 0.27
CA SER A 168 -14.53 24.36 1.31
C SER A 168 -13.02 24.04 1.37
N THR A 169 -12.37 23.96 0.22
CA THR A 169 -10.96 23.54 0.12
C THR A 169 -9.99 24.71 0.03
N GLY A 170 -10.45 25.88 -0.45
CA GLY A 170 -9.60 27.02 -0.82
C GLY A 170 -8.94 26.90 -2.19
N LEU A 171 -9.18 25.80 -2.92
CA LEU A 171 -8.55 25.48 -4.21
C LEU A 171 -9.57 25.47 -5.35
N GLU A 172 -9.14 25.84 -6.55
CA GLU A 172 -10.01 25.75 -7.72
C GLU A 172 -10.22 24.29 -8.16
N ALA A 173 -11.38 23.98 -8.75
CA ALA A 173 -11.68 22.63 -9.22
C ALA A 173 -10.63 22.10 -10.22
N THR A 174 -10.02 23.00 -11.00
CA THR A 174 -8.94 22.69 -11.96
C THR A 174 -7.67 22.18 -11.29
N LYS A 175 -7.43 22.53 -10.02
CA LYS A 175 -6.26 22.08 -9.25
C LYS A 175 -6.37 20.64 -8.78
N PHE A 176 -7.56 20.04 -8.88
CA PHE A 176 -7.80 18.64 -8.57
C PHE A 176 -7.84 17.75 -9.82
N ALA A 177 -7.78 18.32 -11.01
CA ALA A 177 -7.72 17.54 -12.24
C ALA A 177 -6.28 17.02 -12.46
N PRO A 178 -6.08 15.71 -12.68
CA PRO A 178 -4.77 15.14 -12.97
C PRO A 178 -4.17 15.79 -14.24
N LYS A 179 -2.86 16.04 -14.23
CA LYS A 179 -2.17 16.65 -15.37
C LYS A 179 -2.00 15.60 -16.46
N LYS A 180 -2.78 15.69 -17.53
CA LYS A 180 -2.63 14.82 -18.71
C LYS A 180 -1.33 15.16 -19.43
N TRP A 181 -0.36 14.25 -19.37
CA TRP A 181 0.93 14.41 -20.04
C TRP A 181 0.71 14.56 -21.57
N GLY A 182 1.24 15.65 -22.15
CA GLY A 182 1.15 15.93 -23.59
C GLY A 182 0.12 17.00 -24.01
N LEU A 183 -0.81 17.41 -23.12
CA LEU A 183 -1.86 18.41 -23.42
C LEU A 183 -1.77 19.68 -22.55
N SER A 184 -0.63 19.91 -21.87
CA SER A 184 -0.42 21.15 -21.13
C SER A 184 -0.32 22.35 -22.08
N GLU A 185 -0.83 23.52 -21.71
CA GLU A 185 -0.69 24.78 -22.48
C GLU A 185 0.78 25.12 -22.83
N SER A 186 1.74 24.61 -22.05
CA SER A 186 3.18 24.82 -22.29
C SER A 186 3.80 23.80 -23.27
N SER A 187 3.10 22.73 -23.65
CA SER A 187 3.65 21.66 -24.48
C SER A 187 3.97 22.11 -25.91
N GLY A 188 3.15 23.00 -26.48
CA GLY A 188 3.34 23.54 -27.82
C GLY A 188 4.67 24.30 -28.00
N PRO A 189 4.95 25.34 -27.19
CA PRO A 189 6.22 26.08 -27.25
C PRO A 189 7.45 25.19 -26.98
N ILE A 190 7.35 24.25 -26.03
CA ILE A 190 8.44 23.32 -25.70
C ILE A 190 8.72 22.38 -26.87
N LEU A 191 7.68 21.86 -27.52
CA LEU A 191 7.81 21.00 -28.69
C LEU A 191 8.44 21.77 -29.87
N ILE A 192 8.03 23.01 -30.10
CA ILE A 192 8.61 23.86 -31.14
C ILE A 192 10.09 24.14 -30.85
N ALA A 193 10.44 24.47 -29.60
CA ALA A 193 11.84 24.69 -29.20
C ALA A 193 12.68 23.42 -29.32
N PHE A 194 12.14 22.26 -28.95
CA PHE A 194 12.79 20.96 -29.09
C PHE A 194 13.03 20.59 -30.56
N LEU A 195 12.00 20.70 -31.41
CA LEU A 195 12.10 20.46 -32.85
C LEU A 195 13.05 21.46 -33.52
N GLY A 196 13.01 22.72 -33.11
CA GLY A 196 13.93 23.77 -33.56
C GLY A 196 15.38 23.49 -33.16
N GLY A 197 15.61 23.04 -31.93
CA GLY A 197 16.93 22.62 -31.43
C GLY A 197 17.47 21.41 -32.18
N ILE A 198 16.64 20.40 -32.45
CA ILE A 198 17.03 19.26 -33.30
C ILE A 198 17.38 19.74 -34.71
N SER A 199 16.57 20.63 -35.31
CA SER A 199 16.84 21.19 -36.63
C SER A 199 18.16 21.98 -36.68
N PHE A 200 18.46 22.74 -35.63
CA PHE A 200 19.73 23.46 -35.49
C PHE A 200 20.93 22.51 -35.33
N LEU A 201 20.83 21.46 -34.51
CA LEU A 201 21.91 20.49 -34.34
C LEU A 201 22.17 19.71 -35.62
N LEU A 202 21.12 19.38 -36.38
CA LEU A 202 21.24 18.78 -37.70
C LEU A 202 21.90 19.73 -38.71
N SER A 203 21.66 21.04 -38.63
CA SER A 203 22.31 22.03 -39.50
C SER A 203 23.79 22.22 -39.17
N GLN A 204 24.21 21.96 -37.93
CA GLN A 204 25.63 21.90 -37.51
C GLN A 204 26.32 20.57 -37.86
N GLY A 205 25.63 19.64 -38.54
CA GLY A 205 26.19 18.37 -38.98
C GLY A 205 26.24 17.26 -37.92
N ILE A 206 25.58 17.44 -36.77
CA ILE A 206 25.46 16.40 -35.74
C ILE A 206 24.26 15.51 -36.09
N ASP A 207 24.50 14.26 -36.49
CA ASP A 207 23.43 13.34 -36.85
C ASP A 207 22.79 12.68 -35.62
N LEU A 208 21.74 13.32 -35.09
CA LEU A 208 20.95 12.81 -33.97
C LEU A 208 19.85 11.81 -34.39
N ARG A 209 19.60 11.64 -35.70
CA ARG A 209 18.51 10.82 -36.23
C ARG A 209 18.53 9.38 -35.73
N PRO A 210 19.65 8.63 -35.76
CA PRO A 210 19.67 7.24 -35.29
C PRO A 210 19.39 7.14 -33.78
N ASN A 211 19.95 8.06 -32.98
CA ASN A 211 19.75 8.06 -31.53
C ASN A 211 18.30 8.42 -31.16
N LEU A 212 17.71 9.41 -31.84
CA LEU A 212 16.32 9.80 -31.64
C LEU A 212 15.37 8.67 -32.08
N ALA A 213 15.63 8.05 -33.22
CA ALA A 213 14.85 6.90 -33.70
C ALA A 213 14.95 5.71 -32.73
N ALA A 214 16.13 5.45 -32.17
CA ALA A 214 16.32 4.42 -31.16
C ALA A 214 15.53 4.73 -29.88
N VAL A 215 15.64 5.96 -29.34
CA VAL A 215 14.90 6.38 -28.14
C VAL A 215 13.39 6.31 -28.35
N LEU A 216 12.88 6.81 -29.48
CA LEU A 216 11.45 6.74 -29.81
C LEU A 216 10.99 5.30 -30.03
N GLY A 217 11.81 4.47 -30.68
CA GLY A 217 11.53 3.05 -30.88
C GLY A 217 11.46 2.28 -29.57
N LEU A 218 12.39 2.53 -28.64
CA LEU A 218 12.37 1.98 -27.28
C LEU A 218 11.17 2.47 -26.48
N ALA A 219 10.84 3.76 -26.54
CA ALA A 219 9.67 4.32 -25.85
C ALA A 219 8.36 3.73 -26.39
N PHE A 220 8.26 3.54 -27.71
CA PHE A 220 7.12 2.88 -28.34
C PHE A 220 7.02 1.41 -27.93
N ALA A 221 8.15 0.68 -27.95
CA ALA A 221 8.18 -0.70 -27.49
C ALA A 221 7.79 -0.82 -26.01
N ASP A 222 8.26 0.07 -25.15
CA ASP A 222 7.87 0.12 -23.73
C ASP A 222 6.36 0.39 -23.59
N SER A 223 5.81 1.36 -24.31
CA SER A 223 4.37 1.66 -24.28
C SER A 223 3.51 0.49 -24.75
N VAL A 224 3.91 -0.20 -25.82
CA VAL A 224 3.10 -1.26 -26.45
C VAL A 224 3.24 -2.59 -25.72
N PHE A 225 4.47 -2.99 -25.37
CA PHE A 225 4.73 -4.32 -24.81
C PHE A 225 4.72 -4.34 -23.29
N LEU A 226 5.11 -3.23 -22.64
CA LEU A 226 5.25 -3.12 -21.20
C LEU A 226 4.28 -2.10 -20.58
N GLY A 227 3.38 -1.51 -21.36
CA GLY A 227 2.43 -0.50 -20.88
C GLY A 227 3.08 0.80 -20.39
N GLY A 228 4.34 1.08 -20.76
CA GLY A 228 5.09 2.25 -20.31
C GLY A 228 5.82 2.05 -18.98
N SER A 229 5.95 0.81 -18.50
CA SER A 229 6.54 0.48 -17.19
C SER A 229 7.99 0.95 -17.06
N CYS A 230 8.81 0.83 -18.11
CA CYS A 230 10.23 1.18 -18.05
C CYS A 230 10.43 2.70 -17.92
N LEU A 231 9.69 3.48 -18.71
CA LEU A 231 9.67 4.94 -18.59
C LEU A 231 9.08 5.40 -17.25
N ALA A 232 8.00 4.76 -16.79
CA ALA A 232 7.40 5.03 -15.49
C ALA A 232 8.38 4.75 -14.34
N GLN A 233 9.19 3.70 -14.46
CA GLN A 233 10.21 3.33 -13.48
C GLN A 233 11.35 4.36 -13.43
N ILE A 234 11.87 4.79 -14.57
CA ILE A 234 12.91 5.84 -14.63
C ILE A 234 12.38 7.16 -14.03
N SER A 235 11.12 7.50 -14.32
CA SER A 235 10.43 8.67 -13.77
C SER A 235 10.18 8.55 -12.26
N SER A 236 9.82 7.37 -11.77
CA SER A 236 9.54 7.09 -10.35
C SER A 236 10.76 7.29 -9.46
N TYR A 237 11.96 7.01 -9.97
CA TYR A 237 13.20 7.23 -9.21
C TYR A 237 13.60 8.70 -9.07
N TRP A 238 12.96 9.63 -9.79
CA TRP A 238 13.19 11.06 -9.56
C TRP A 238 12.63 11.46 -8.18
N PRO A 239 13.46 12.02 -7.27
CA PRO A 239 13.05 12.29 -5.89
C PRO A 239 11.75 13.12 -5.71
N PRO A 240 11.47 14.14 -6.55
CA PRO A 240 10.21 14.88 -6.49
C PRO A 240 8.98 14.01 -6.80
N ASN A 241 9.08 13.15 -7.83
CA ASN A 241 8.00 12.27 -8.26
C ASN A 241 7.75 11.17 -7.23
N ARG A 242 8.82 10.58 -6.67
CA ARG A 242 8.71 9.56 -5.62
C ARG A 242 7.94 10.05 -4.40
N ARG A 243 8.22 11.26 -3.93
CA ARG A 243 7.52 11.82 -2.77
C ARG A 243 6.04 12.09 -3.05
N ARG A 244 5.70 12.55 -4.26
CA ARG A 244 4.32 12.76 -4.66
C ARG A 244 3.54 11.44 -4.73
N ILE A 245 4.12 10.40 -5.33
CA ILE A 245 3.53 9.04 -5.35
C ILE A 245 3.29 8.52 -3.92
N LEU A 246 4.25 8.68 -3.00
CA LEU A 246 4.07 8.27 -1.60
C LEU A 246 2.89 8.99 -0.93
N ILE A 247 2.73 10.30 -1.17
CA ILE A 247 1.61 11.08 -0.64
C ILE A 247 0.28 10.61 -1.23
N HIS A 248 0.26 10.30 -2.52
CA HIS A 248 -0.88 9.78 -3.25
C HIS A 248 -1.34 8.44 -2.68
N GLU A 249 -0.43 7.47 -2.61
CA GLU A 249 -0.73 6.12 -2.10
C GLU A 249 -1.08 6.10 -0.62
N ALA A 250 -0.42 6.93 0.20
CA ALA A 250 -0.81 7.11 1.60
C ALA A 250 -2.23 7.68 1.74
N GLY A 251 -2.68 8.49 0.76
CA GLY A 251 -4.05 8.98 0.67
C GLY A 251 -5.06 7.85 0.51
N HIS A 252 -4.87 7.00 -0.51
CA HIS A 252 -5.70 5.81 -0.73
C HIS A 252 -5.72 4.90 0.50
N LEU A 253 -4.54 4.58 1.04
CA LEU A 253 -4.40 3.68 2.18
C LEU A 253 -5.16 4.20 3.40
N LEU A 254 -4.99 5.49 3.76
CA LEU A 254 -5.64 6.04 4.94
C LEU A 254 -7.17 6.08 4.78
N ILE A 255 -7.67 6.52 3.62
CA ILE A 255 -9.12 6.56 3.39
C ILE A 255 -9.70 5.15 3.34
N ALA A 256 -9.08 4.20 2.64
CA ALA A 256 -9.51 2.80 2.64
C ALA A 256 -9.60 2.23 4.06
N TYR A 257 -8.60 2.52 4.89
CA TYR A 257 -8.56 2.09 6.29
C TYR A 257 -9.72 2.67 7.12
N LEU A 258 -9.95 3.99 7.04
CA LEU A 258 -11.01 4.68 7.77
C LEU A 258 -12.42 4.27 7.31
N MET A 259 -12.58 3.95 6.03
CA MET A 259 -13.84 3.45 5.45
C MET A 259 -14.07 1.96 5.72
N GLY A 260 -13.07 1.25 6.24
CA GLY A 260 -13.19 -0.15 6.65
C GLY A 260 -13.08 -1.12 5.48
N CYS A 261 -12.34 -0.75 4.44
CA CYS A 261 -12.01 -1.58 3.30
C CYS A 261 -10.69 -2.31 3.59
N PRO A 262 -10.68 -3.65 3.74
CA PRO A 262 -9.45 -4.42 3.94
C PRO A 262 -8.42 -4.15 2.83
N ILE A 263 -7.18 -3.88 3.22
CA ILE A 263 -6.10 -3.52 2.30
C ILE A 263 -5.22 -4.75 2.08
N ARG A 264 -5.02 -5.14 0.82
CA ARG A 264 -4.10 -6.23 0.46
C ARG A 264 -2.66 -5.77 0.63
N GLY A 265 -2.37 -4.57 0.16
CA GLY A 265 -1.05 -3.94 0.26
C GLY A 265 -0.93 -2.72 -0.63
N VAL A 266 0.18 -2.00 -0.47
CA VAL A 266 0.55 -0.85 -1.29
C VAL A 266 1.76 -1.24 -2.12
N ILE A 267 1.63 -1.12 -3.44
CA ILE A 267 2.73 -1.37 -4.37
C ILE A 267 3.26 -0.03 -4.83
N LEU A 268 4.47 0.32 -4.44
CA LEU A 268 5.12 1.58 -4.81
C LEU A 268 6.06 1.41 -6.03
N ASP A 269 6.46 0.18 -6.33
CA ASP A 269 7.43 -0.14 -7.38
C ASP A 269 6.70 -0.60 -8.66
N PRO A 270 6.84 0.13 -9.79
CA PRO A 270 6.34 -0.27 -11.11
C PRO A 270 6.69 -1.71 -11.53
N VAL A 271 7.87 -2.21 -11.17
CA VAL A 271 8.31 -3.58 -11.52
C VAL A 271 7.49 -4.61 -10.75
N VAL A 272 7.30 -4.36 -9.45
CA VAL A 272 6.50 -5.23 -8.59
C VAL A 272 5.04 -5.20 -9.04
N ALA A 273 4.54 -4.03 -9.49
CA ALA A 273 3.21 -3.92 -10.07
C ALA A 273 3.07 -4.80 -11.33
N MET A 274 4.04 -4.73 -12.25
CA MET A 274 4.06 -5.55 -13.46
C MET A 274 4.11 -7.06 -13.13
N GLN A 275 4.93 -7.48 -12.17
CA GLN A 275 5.01 -8.87 -11.72
C GLN A 275 3.69 -9.38 -11.10
N MET A 276 2.93 -8.47 -10.48
CA MET A 276 1.61 -8.76 -9.91
C MET A 276 0.48 -8.67 -10.96
N GLY A 277 0.81 -8.51 -12.24
CA GLY A 277 -0.18 -8.43 -13.33
C GLY A 277 -0.95 -7.10 -13.39
N ILE A 278 -0.52 -6.10 -12.62
CA ILE A 278 -1.02 -4.72 -12.69
C ILE A 278 -0.16 -4.00 -13.72
N GLN A 279 -0.74 -3.24 -14.63
CA GLN A 279 -0.04 -2.59 -15.75
C GLN A 279 1.00 -1.54 -15.29
N GLY A 280 2.13 -1.97 -14.71
CA GLY A 280 3.32 -1.15 -14.49
C GLY A 280 3.17 0.04 -13.53
N GLN A 281 2.07 0.15 -12.79
CA GLN A 281 1.76 1.35 -12.01
C GLN A 281 1.70 1.05 -10.52
N ALA A 282 2.27 1.97 -9.73
CA ALA A 282 2.08 1.99 -8.29
C ALA A 282 0.58 2.08 -7.97
N GLY A 283 0.15 1.45 -6.88
CA GLY A 283 -1.24 1.45 -6.50
C GLY A 283 -1.53 0.73 -5.19
N THR A 284 -2.59 1.17 -4.54
CA THR A 284 -3.12 0.59 -3.31
C THR A 284 -4.22 -0.40 -3.65
N GLN A 285 -4.01 -1.68 -3.32
CA GLN A 285 -5.02 -2.71 -3.53
C GLN A 285 -5.87 -2.87 -2.27
N PHE A 286 -7.16 -2.62 -2.40
CA PHE A 286 -8.15 -2.78 -1.32
C PHE A 286 -9.34 -3.58 -1.81
N TRP A 287 -10.11 -4.10 -0.85
CA TRP A 287 -11.31 -4.89 -1.09
C TRP A 287 -12.48 -4.34 -0.30
N ASP A 288 -13.67 -4.38 -0.89
CA ASP A 288 -14.93 -4.24 -0.18
C ASP A 288 -15.83 -5.40 -0.59
N GLU A 289 -16.14 -6.28 0.35
CA GLU A 289 -16.96 -7.47 0.10
C GLU A 289 -18.34 -7.12 -0.44
N LYS A 290 -18.93 -6.03 0.06
CA LYS A 290 -20.25 -5.59 -0.42
C LYS A 290 -20.15 -5.12 -1.87
N MET A 291 -19.16 -4.27 -2.17
CA MET A 291 -18.95 -3.78 -3.53
C MET A 291 -18.64 -4.91 -4.53
N ALA A 292 -17.84 -5.90 -4.12
CA ALA A 292 -17.51 -7.03 -4.98
C ALA A 292 -18.73 -7.91 -5.29
N ASN A 293 -19.57 -8.19 -4.29
CA ASN A 293 -20.81 -8.96 -4.48
C ASN A 293 -21.79 -8.16 -5.35
N ASP A 294 -21.97 -6.87 -5.04
CA ASP A 294 -22.86 -5.99 -5.77
C ASP A 294 -22.43 -5.90 -7.26
N LEU A 295 -21.13 -5.67 -7.52
CA LEU A 295 -20.57 -5.60 -8.88
C LEU A 295 -20.76 -6.93 -9.65
N ALA A 296 -20.64 -8.07 -8.97
CA ALA A 296 -20.91 -9.38 -9.56
C ALA A 296 -22.39 -9.56 -9.94
N GLU A 297 -23.29 -8.92 -9.20
CA GLU A 297 -24.73 -8.86 -9.49
C GLU A 297 -25.11 -7.76 -10.48
N GLY A 298 -24.16 -6.95 -10.95
CA GLY A 298 -24.39 -5.81 -11.84
C GLY A 298 -25.16 -4.66 -11.19
N ARG A 299 -25.27 -4.64 -9.86
CA ARG A 299 -25.91 -3.56 -9.08
C ARG A 299 -24.84 -2.90 -8.22
N LEU A 300 -25.02 -1.68 -7.75
CA LEU A 300 -24.22 -1.19 -6.61
C LEU A 300 -25.14 -0.54 -5.60
N ASP A 301 -25.00 -0.96 -4.35
CA ASP A 301 -25.51 -0.18 -3.25
C ASP A 301 -24.83 1.19 -3.23
N GLY A 302 -25.63 2.26 -3.13
CA GLY A 302 -25.13 3.63 -3.15
C GLY A 302 -24.04 3.89 -2.11
N SER A 303 -24.14 3.28 -0.91
CA SER A 303 -23.11 3.47 0.12
C SER A 303 -21.80 2.74 -0.20
N ALA A 304 -21.84 1.57 -0.83
CA ALA A 304 -20.64 0.85 -1.23
C ALA A 304 -19.90 1.56 -2.36
N PHE A 305 -20.67 2.06 -3.33
CA PHE A 305 -20.14 2.88 -4.42
C PHE A 305 -19.53 4.20 -3.91
N ASP A 306 -20.19 4.87 -2.97
CA ASP A 306 -19.66 6.10 -2.35
C ASP A 306 -18.31 5.86 -1.67
N ARG A 307 -18.20 4.80 -0.86
CA ARG A 307 -16.93 4.45 -0.19
C ARG A 307 -15.83 4.21 -1.22
N TYR A 308 -16.15 3.45 -2.26
CA TYR A 308 -15.20 3.14 -3.33
C TYR A 308 -14.72 4.42 -4.04
N CYS A 309 -15.64 5.32 -4.39
CA CYS A 309 -15.29 6.60 -5.03
C CYS A 309 -14.44 7.46 -4.09
N MET A 310 -14.75 7.51 -2.79
CA MET A 310 -13.90 8.22 -1.82
C MET A 310 -12.48 7.67 -1.82
N VAL A 311 -12.31 6.34 -1.78
CA VAL A 311 -10.97 5.74 -1.83
C VAL A 311 -10.26 6.09 -3.14
N LEU A 312 -10.92 6.04 -4.31
CA LEU A 312 -10.32 6.42 -5.59
C LEU A 312 -9.85 7.88 -5.64
N PHE A 313 -10.65 8.81 -5.13
CA PHE A 313 -10.27 10.23 -5.16
C PHE A 313 -9.35 10.64 -4.01
N ALA A 314 -9.03 9.75 -3.08
CA ALA A 314 -8.18 10.03 -1.93
C ALA A 314 -6.73 10.38 -2.31
N GLY A 315 -6.17 9.74 -3.34
CA GLY A 315 -4.82 10.06 -3.82
C GLY A 315 -4.71 11.49 -4.35
N ILE A 316 -5.64 11.88 -5.23
CA ILE A 316 -5.79 13.24 -5.75
C ILE A 316 -6.00 14.25 -4.61
N ALA A 317 -6.88 13.92 -3.66
CA ALA A 317 -7.15 14.77 -2.50
C ALA A 317 -5.90 14.98 -1.63
N ALA A 318 -5.10 13.93 -1.42
CA ALA A 318 -3.87 14.00 -0.64
C ALA A 318 -2.80 14.86 -1.31
N GLU A 319 -2.63 14.72 -2.63
CA GLU A 319 -1.74 15.56 -3.41
C GLU A 319 -2.14 17.03 -3.33
N ALA A 320 -3.41 17.34 -3.56
CA ALA A 320 -3.92 18.70 -3.50
C ALA A 320 -3.80 19.31 -2.10
N LEU A 321 -4.01 18.53 -1.04
CA LEU A 321 -3.86 18.99 0.35
C LEU A 321 -2.42 19.36 0.70
N VAL A 322 -1.42 18.66 0.13
CA VAL A 322 0.00 18.89 0.45
C VAL A 322 0.65 19.90 -0.49
N TYR A 323 0.36 19.83 -1.79
CA TYR A 323 1.03 20.62 -2.83
C TYR A 323 0.17 21.74 -3.41
N GLY A 324 -1.11 21.82 -3.06
CA GLY A 324 -2.05 22.78 -3.63
C GLY A 324 -2.55 22.42 -5.03
N GLU A 325 -2.03 21.34 -5.63
CA GLU A 325 -2.49 20.79 -6.89
C GLU A 325 -2.17 19.30 -7.04
N ALA A 326 -3.06 18.57 -7.71
CA ALA A 326 -2.86 17.20 -8.14
C ALA A 326 -2.14 17.14 -9.49
N GLU A 327 -1.25 16.15 -9.64
CA GLU A 327 -0.56 15.86 -10.90
C GLU A 327 -0.84 14.43 -11.34
N GLY A 328 -0.93 13.48 -10.40
CA GLY A 328 -1.32 12.09 -10.65
C GLY A 328 -2.83 11.86 -10.50
N GLY A 329 -3.26 10.61 -10.70
CA GLY A 329 -4.65 10.17 -10.53
C GLY A 329 -5.43 9.91 -11.82
N GLU A 330 -4.78 9.93 -13.00
CA GLU A 330 -5.44 9.62 -14.27
C GLU A 330 -5.99 8.18 -14.28
N ASN A 331 -5.26 7.23 -13.72
CA ASN A 331 -5.72 5.85 -13.62
C ASN A 331 -6.95 5.72 -12.70
N ASP A 332 -6.98 6.42 -11.57
CA ASP A 332 -8.13 6.43 -10.65
C ASP A 332 -9.37 7.03 -11.30
N GLU A 333 -9.20 8.11 -12.08
CA GLU A 333 -10.30 8.67 -12.86
C GLU A 333 -10.80 7.70 -13.95
N ASN A 334 -9.89 6.99 -14.62
CA ASN A 334 -10.26 6.02 -15.65
C ASN A 334 -10.99 4.84 -15.03
N LEU A 335 -10.52 4.33 -13.89
CA LEU A 335 -11.18 3.27 -13.12
C LEU A 335 -12.56 3.72 -12.63
N PHE A 336 -12.69 4.95 -12.13
CA PHE A 336 -13.96 5.56 -11.78
C PHE A 336 -14.92 5.56 -12.99
N ARG A 337 -14.47 6.06 -14.15
CA ARG A 337 -15.28 6.10 -15.38
C ARG A 337 -15.71 4.70 -15.81
N SER A 338 -14.80 3.73 -15.80
CA SER A 338 -15.10 2.34 -16.14
C SER A 338 -16.18 1.76 -15.24
N ILE A 339 -16.11 2.00 -13.93
CA ILE A 339 -17.10 1.47 -12.98
C ILE A 339 -18.45 2.17 -13.13
N CYS A 340 -18.49 3.48 -13.36
CA CYS A 340 -19.73 4.21 -13.62
C CYS A 340 -20.54 3.65 -14.80
N VAL A 341 -19.85 3.12 -15.81
CA VAL A 341 -20.47 2.50 -17.00
C VAL A 341 -20.96 1.08 -16.72
N LEU A 342 -20.33 0.35 -15.79
CA LEU A 342 -20.72 -1.01 -15.40
C LEU A 342 -21.96 -1.06 -14.49
N LEU A 343 -22.36 0.09 -13.93
CA LEU A 343 -23.53 0.21 -13.08
C LEU A 343 -24.85 -0.06 -13.82
N GLN A 344 -25.85 -0.59 -13.12
CA GLN A 344 -27.23 -0.70 -13.60
C GLN A 344 -28.20 0.01 -12.63
N PRO A 345 -28.85 1.12 -13.05
CA PRO A 345 -28.63 1.84 -14.31
C PRO A 345 -27.23 2.49 -14.35
N PRO A 346 -26.63 2.65 -15.54
CA PRO A 346 -25.34 3.31 -15.66
C PRO A 346 -25.47 4.76 -15.21
N LEU A 347 -24.43 5.27 -14.56
CA LEU A 347 -24.29 6.70 -14.25
C LEU A 347 -23.93 7.42 -15.56
N SER A 348 -24.92 7.56 -16.46
CA SER A 348 -24.70 8.02 -17.83
C SER A 348 -24.76 9.54 -18.00
N VAL A 349 -25.23 10.26 -16.98
CA VAL A 349 -25.29 11.72 -17.01
C VAL A 349 -23.92 12.26 -16.60
N ALA A 350 -23.23 12.91 -17.53
CA ALA A 350 -21.90 13.48 -17.31
C ALA A 350 -21.86 14.42 -16.08
N GLU A 351 -22.95 15.13 -15.83
CA GLU A 351 -23.12 15.99 -14.65
C GLU A 351 -23.15 15.20 -13.35
N GLU A 352 -23.89 14.08 -13.28
CA GLU A 352 -23.98 13.23 -12.10
C GLU A 352 -22.62 12.57 -11.79
N MET A 353 -21.93 12.05 -12.82
CA MET A 353 -20.58 11.52 -12.66
C MET A 353 -19.61 12.58 -12.13
N SER A 354 -19.69 13.79 -12.69
CA SER A 354 -18.83 14.90 -12.29
C SER A 354 -19.14 15.36 -10.86
N ASN A 355 -20.41 15.37 -10.47
CA ASN A 355 -20.83 15.64 -9.10
C ASN A 355 -20.34 14.57 -8.13
N GLN A 356 -20.49 13.28 -8.47
CA GLN A 356 -20.01 12.17 -7.64
C GLN A 356 -18.50 12.25 -7.42
N ALA A 357 -17.73 12.60 -8.47
CA ALA A 357 -16.29 12.81 -8.36
C ALA A 357 -15.96 13.96 -7.40
N ARG A 358 -16.59 15.14 -7.57
CA ARG A 358 -16.38 16.30 -6.68
C ARG A 358 -16.77 16.03 -5.24
N TRP A 359 -17.90 15.35 -5.04
CA TRP A 359 -18.36 14.96 -3.71
C TRP A 359 -17.36 14.01 -3.05
N SER A 360 -16.99 12.91 -3.72
CA SER A 360 -16.05 11.91 -3.20
C SER A 360 -14.67 12.52 -2.89
N LEU A 361 -14.20 13.40 -3.77
CA LEU A 361 -12.97 14.17 -3.57
C LEU A 361 -13.04 15.07 -2.34
N LEU A 362 -14.13 15.85 -2.19
CA LEU A 362 -14.31 16.74 -1.04
C LEU A 362 -14.38 15.95 0.27
N GLN A 363 -15.08 14.83 0.29
CA GLN A 363 -15.15 13.96 1.45
C GLN A 363 -13.76 13.41 1.81
N SER A 364 -13.03 12.92 0.83
CA SER A 364 -11.68 12.39 1.06
C SER A 364 -10.72 13.48 1.53
N TYR A 365 -10.80 14.67 0.94
CA TYR A 365 -10.01 15.85 1.32
C TYR A 365 -10.26 16.24 2.78
N ASN A 366 -11.52 16.29 3.20
CA ASN A 366 -11.88 16.65 4.57
C ASN A 366 -11.40 15.59 5.58
N LEU A 367 -11.55 14.30 5.28
CA LEU A 367 -11.03 13.22 6.14
C LEU A 367 -9.49 13.28 6.24
N LEU A 368 -8.79 13.49 5.12
CA LEU A 368 -7.33 13.66 5.11
C LEU A 368 -6.89 14.90 5.89
N LYS A 369 -7.65 16.00 5.77
CA LYS A 369 -7.40 17.25 6.51
C LYS A 369 -7.55 17.05 8.01
N TRP A 370 -8.59 16.32 8.46
CA TRP A 370 -8.79 16.00 9.88
C TRP A 370 -7.75 15.01 10.41
N HIS A 371 -7.33 14.05 9.60
CA HIS A 371 -6.36 13.02 9.96
C HIS A 371 -4.95 13.29 9.38
N LYS A 372 -4.55 14.57 9.30
CA LYS A 372 -3.27 14.99 8.70
C LYS A 372 -2.04 14.33 9.34
N ASN A 373 -2.06 14.15 10.67
CA ASN A 373 -0.97 13.51 11.39
C ASN A 373 -0.85 12.01 11.04
N ALA A 374 -1.99 11.33 10.89
CA ALA A 374 -2.03 9.93 10.47
C ALA A 374 -1.59 9.76 9.01
N HIS A 375 -2.00 10.67 8.12
CA HIS A 375 -1.52 10.69 6.74
C HIS A 375 0.00 10.88 6.68
N ARG A 376 0.56 11.81 7.46
CA ARG A 376 2.02 11.99 7.54
C ARG A 376 2.74 10.74 8.04
N ALA A 377 2.24 10.12 9.11
CA ALA A 377 2.80 8.89 9.65
C ALA A 377 2.79 7.74 8.62
N ALA A 378 1.71 7.63 7.85
CA ALA A 378 1.62 6.67 6.74
C ALA A 378 2.66 6.96 5.64
N VAL A 379 2.84 8.22 5.24
CA VAL A 379 3.84 8.62 4.24
C VAL A 379 5.26 8.29 4.71
N GLU A 380 5.58 8.54 5.97
CA GLU A 380 6.91 8.26 6.55
C GLU A 380 7.17 6.75 6.64
N ALA A 381 6.18 5.97 7.06
CA ALA A 381 6.29 4.51 7.13
C ALA A 381 6.44 3.87 5.74
N LEU A 382 5.64 4.30 4.77
CA LEU A 382 5.73 3.85 3.37
C LEU A 382 7.06 4.28 2.73
N GLY A 383 7.51 5.52 2.98
CA GLY A 383 8.78 6.04 2.45
C GLY A 383 10.01 5.30 2.96
N SER A 384 9.92 4.75 4.17
CA SER A 384 10.95 3.91 4.80
C SER A 384 10.95 2.46 4.30
N GLY A 385 9.96 2.07 3.49
CA GLY A 385 9.82 0.70 2.98
C GLY A 385 9.31 -0.30 4.02
N ASN A 386 8.63 0.19 5.06
CA ASN A 386 8.06 -0.69 6.09
C ASN A 386 6.88 -1.52 5.54
N GLY A 387 6.63 -2.66 6.15
CA GLY A 387 5.47 -3.51 5.87
C GLY A 387 4.14 -2.83 6.20
N LEU A 388 3.05 -3.41 5.69
CA LEU A 388 1.68 -2.93 5.92
C LEU A 388 1.32 -2.93 7.41
N SER A 389 1.85 -3.89 8.18
CA SER A 389 1.67 -3.99 9.62
C SER A 389 2.11 -2.71 10.35
N VAL A 390 3.33 -2.25 10.07
CA VAL A 390 3.94 -1.05 10.65
C VAL A 390 3.21 0.20 10.18
N VAL A 391 2.85 0.28 8.89
CA VAL A 391 2.12 1.43 8.34
C VAL A 391 0.78 1.63 9.06
N ILE A 392 0.00 0.55 9.23
CA ILE A 392 -1.30 0.61 9.89
C ILE A 392 -1.14 0.92 11.39
N ARG A 393 -0.13 0.33 12.05
CA ARG A 393 0.20 0.65 13.44
C ARG A 393 0.51 2.14 13.61
N SER A 394 1.35 2.71 12.75
CA SER A 394 1.68 4.14 12.79
C SER A 394 0.46 5.04 12.57
N ILE A 395 -0.49 4.62 11.73
CA ILE A 395 -1.76 5.33 11.55
C ILE A 395 -2.60 5.31 12.83
N GLU A 396 -2.77 4.14 13.45
CA GLU A 396 -3.54 4.03 14.69
C GLU A 396 -2.91 4.84 15.82
N GLU A 397 -1.60 4.74 16.00
CA GLU A 397 -0.86 5.54 16.99
C GLU A 397 -1.04 7.05 16.75
N ALA A 398 -0.96 7.50 15.50
CA ALA A 398 -1.15 8.91 15.14
C ALA A 398 -2.60 9.39 15.31
N ILE A 399 -3.61 8.54 15.08
CA ILE A 399 -5.01 8.87 15.32
C ILE A 399 -5.29 8.97 16.82
N LEU A 400 -4.72 8.05 17.62
CA LEU A 400 -4.89 8.04 19.08
C LEU A 400 -4.18 9.21 19.74
N ALA A 401 -2.99 9.59 19.27
CA ALA A 401 -2.24 10.74 19.79
C ALA A 401 -2.91 12.10 19.52
N ASN A 402 -3.88 12.14 18.59
CA ASN A 402 -4.61 13.35 18.22
C ASN A 402 -6.02 13.42 18.87
N ARG A 403 -6.35 12.49 19.78
CA ARG A 403 -7.52 12.55 20.66
C ARG A 403 -7.15 13.24 21.96
#